data_AF-A0A966VXL6-F1
#
_entry.id   AF-A0A966VXL6-F1
#
_cell.length_a   1.000
_cell.length_b   1.000
_cell.length_c   1.000
_cell.angle_alpha   90.00
_cell.angle_beta   90.00
_cell.angle_gamma   90.00
#
_symmetry.space_group_name_H-M   'P 1'
#
loop_
_entity.id
_entity.type
_entity.pdbx_description
1 polymer ?
#
loop_
_entity_poly.entity_id
_entity_poly.type
_entity_poly.pdbx_seq_one_letter_code
_entity_poly.pdbx_strand_id
1 'polypeptide(L)'
;AALLPRGAMLRSDEALAAGLVDECVEPAAVVPRALALANELIALPPQTYQRTRDLVRRDLRQIFDQPSESVEAMMKDGWVTDETRARMARLLNPR
;
A
#
# COMPACT_ATOMS: atom_id res chain seq x y z
N ALA A 1 -3.43 8.08 -13.76
CA ALA A 1 -2.98 9.10 -12.78
C ALA A 1 -4.14 9.73 -11.97
N ALA A 2 -5.19 8.99 -11.59
CA ALA A 2 -6.30 9.55 -10.79
C ALA A 2 -6.85 8.57 -9.72
N LEU A 3 -6.05 7.59 -9.28
CA LEU A 3 -6.50 6.56 -8.34
C LEU A 3 -6.92 7.17 -7.00
N LEU A 4 -6.03 7.97 -6.39
CA LEU A 4 -6.23 8.58 -5.08
C LEU A 4 -7.39 9.59 -5.03
N PRO A 5 -7.47 10.62 -5.91
CA PRO A 5 -8.55 11.60 -5.82
C PRO A 5 -9.93 11.04 -6.18
N ARG A 6 -10.01 9.90 -6.87
CA ARG A 6 -11.29 9.28 -7.27
C ARG A 6 -11.71 8.11 -6.38
N GLY A 7 -10.86 7.65 -5.46
CA GLY A 7 -11.08 6.40 -4.73
C GLY A 7 -11.32 5.22 -5.68
N ALA A 8 -10.54 5.14 -6.77
CA ALA A 8 -10.78 4.15 -7.80
C ALA A 8 -10.51 2.73 -7.29
N MET A 9 -11.50 1.84 -7.47
CA MET A 9 -11.34 0.41 -7.21
C MET A 9 -10.60 -0.24 -8.39
N LEU A 10 -9.60 -1.06 -8.09
CA LEU A 10 -8.84 -1.81 -9.08
C LEU A 10 -9.14 -3.30 -8.95
N ARG A 11 -9.25 -3.96 -10.11
CA ARG A 11 -9.14 -5.42 -10.16
C ARG A 11 -7.68 -5.84 -9.98
N SER A 12 -7.46 -7.10 -9.63
CA SER A 12 -6.11 -7.63 -9.37
C SER A 12 -5.17 -7.50 -10.58
N ASP A 13 -5.67 -7.72 -11.80
CA ASP A 13 -4.93 -7.57 -13.06
C ASP A 13 -4.50 -6.10 -13.30
N GLU A 14 -5.37 -5.15 -12.98
CA GLU A 14 -5.07 -3.72 -13.10
C GLU A 14 -4.04 -3.27 -12.06
N ALA A 15 -4.13 -3.80 -10.84
CA ALA A 15 -3.15 -3.54 -9.79
C ALA A 15 -1.76 -4.09 -10.16
N LEU A 16 -1.70 -5.28 -10.76
CA LEU A 16 -0.45 -5.87 -11.28
C LEU A 16 0.15 -5.02 -12.40
N ALA A 17 -0.67 -4.62 -13.38
CA ALA A 17 -0.23 -3.76 -14.47
C ALA A 17 0.25 -2.37 -13.99
N ALA A 18 -0.31 -1.88 -12.87
CA ALA A 18 0.10 -0.64 -12.23
C ALA A 18 1.34 -0.77 -11.32
N GLY A 19 1.87 -1.99 -11.12
CA GLY A 19 2.99 -2.26 -10.21
C GLY A 19 2.66 -2.10 -8.72
N LEU A 20 1.37 -2.17 -8.36
CA LEU A 20 0.92 -2.09 -6.97
C LEU A 20 1.00 -3.46 -6.27
N VAL A 21 1.03 -4.55 -7.03
CA VAL A 21 1.26 -5.92 -6.56
C VAL A 21 2.26 -6.60 -7.49
N ASP A 22 3.05 -7.52 -6.96
CA ASP A 22 4.09 -8.23 -7.72
C ASP A 22 3.58 -9.47 -8.46
N GLU A 23 2.46 -10.06 -8.00
CA GLU A 23 1.93 -11.33 -8.51
C GLU A 23 0.40 -11.41 -8.31
N CYS A 24 -0.29 -12.09 -9.23
CA CYS A 24 -1.71 -12.42 -9.11
C CYS A 24 -1.91 -13.92 -9.31
N VAL A 25 -2.63 -14.55 -8.38
CA VAL A 25 -3.00 -15.96 -8.42
C VAL A 25 -4.48 -16.12 -8.06
N GLU A 26 -5.04 -17.31 -8.29
CA GLU A 26 -6.39 -17.63 -7.83
C GLU A 26 -6.53 -17.45 -6.30
N PRO A 27 -7.69 -17.02 -5.78
CA PRO A 27 -7.86 -16.72 -4.36
C PRO A 27 -7.44 -17.85 -3.41
N ALA A 28 -7.75 -19.11 -3.78
CA ALA A 28 -7.37 -20.29 -3.01
C ALA A 28 -5.85 -20.54 -2.95
N ALA A 29 -5.10 -20.01 -3.92
CA ALA A 29 -3.66 -20.16 -4.03
C ALA A 29 -2.85 -19.04 -3.35
N VAL A 30 -3.49 -17.94 -2.92
CA VAL A 30 -2.79 -16.77 -2.35
C VAL A 30 -1.94 -17.16 -1.14
N VAL A 31 -2.51 -17.86 -0.16
CA VAL A 31 -1.79 -18.26 1.06
C VAL A 31 -0.69 -19.28 0.77
N PRO A 32 -0.96 -20.40 0.05
CA PRO A 32 0.11 -21.32 -0.36
C PRO A 32 1.26 -20.64 -1.10
N ARG A 33 0.96 -19.73 -2.03
CA ARG A 33 1.97 -19.02 -2.81
C ARG A 33 2.78 -18.06 -1.95
N ALA A 34 2.14 -17.31 -1.06
CA ALA A 34 2.84 -16.42 -0.13
C ALA A 34 3.80 -17.17 0.80
N LEU A 35 3.42 -18.36 1.27
CA LEU A 35 4.29 -19.22 2.08
C LEU A 35 5.47 -19.76 1.27
N ALA A 36 5.25 -20.16 0.02
CA ALA A 36 6.33 -20.56 -0.87
C ALA A 36 7.33 -19.42 -1.10
N LEU A 37 6.85 -18.20 -1.38
CA LEU A 37 7.69 -17.01 -1.52
C LEU A 37 8.46 -16.69 -0.23
N ALA A 38 7.82 -16.78 0.93
CA ALA A 38 8.49 -16.57 2.21
C ALA A 38 9.64 -17.58 2.40
N ASN A 39 9.42 -18.85 2.07
CA ASN A 39 10.45 -19.89 2.12
C ASN A 39 11.62 -19.62 1.15
N GLU A 40 11.32 -19.13 -0.06
CA GLU A 40 12.35 -18.69 -1.02
C GLU A 40 13.21 -17.54 -0.44
N LEU A 41 12.57 -16.54 0.17
CA LEU A 41 13.25 -15.38 0.71
C LEU A 41 14.14 -15.70 1.92
N ILE A 42 13.69 -16.57 2.84
CA ILE A 42 14.49 -16.94 4.02
C ILE A 42 15.65 -17.88 3.69
N ALA A 43 15.61 -18.55 2.54
CA ALA A 43 16.72 -19.37 2.06
C ALA A 43 17.90 -18.53 1.51
N LEU A 44 17.70 -17.23 1.28
CA LEU A 44 18.75 -16.32 0.80
C LEU A 44 19.78 -16.03 1.91
N PRO A 45 21.06 -15.76 1.57
CA PRO A 45 22.07 -15.36 2.54
C PRO A 45 21.64 -14.08 3.30
N PRO A 46 21.40 -14.14 4.62
CA PRO A 46 20.70 -13.07 5.33
C PRO A 46 21.39 -11.71 5.23
N GLN A 47 22.71 -11.68 5.35
CA GLN A 47 23.50 -10.44 5.28
C GLN A 47 23.44 -9.80 3.88
N THR A 48 23.56 -10.59 2.82
CA THR A 48 23.53 -10.09 1.44
C THR A 48 22.15 -9.59 1.07
N TYR A 49 21.10 -10.33 1.45
CA TYR A 49 19.72 -9.92 1.21
C TYR A 49 19.40 -8.60 1.93
N GLN A 50 19.75 -8.48 3.21
CA GLN A 50 19.55 -7.25 3.98
C GLN A 50 20.25 -6.05 3.35
N ARG A 51 21.54 -6.17 2.99
CA ARG A 51 22.28 -5.08 2.34
C ARG A 51 21.66 -4.64 1.02
N THR A 52 21.23 -5.61 0.20
CA THR A 52 20.59 -5.33 -1.10
C THR A 52 19.27 -4.60 -0.88
N ARG A 53 18.46 -5.08 0.07
CA ARG A 53 17.18 -4.47 0.43
C ARG A 53 17.34 -3.05 0.96
N ASP A 54 18.35 -2.81 1.79
CA ASP A 54 18.65 -1.49 2.35
C ASP A 54 19.12 -0.50 1.29
N LEU A 55 19.92 -0.98 0.32
CA LEU A 55 20.38 -0.19 -0.82
C LEU A 55 19.20 0.24 -1.69
N VAL A 56 18.36 -0.70 -2.13
CA VAL A 56 17.23 -0.41 -3.03
C VAL A 56 16.15 0.44 -2.36
N ARG A 57 15.92 0.28 -1.05
CA ARG A 57 14.89 1.04 -0.31
C ARG A 57 15.39 2.33 0.33
N ARG A 58 16.63 2.76 0.08
CA ARG A 58 17.21 3.95 0.73
C ARG A 58 16.36 5.19 0.48
N ASP A 59 16.11 5.51 -0.78
CA ASP A 59 15.43 6.75 -1.17
C ASP A 59 13.98 6.76 -0.70
N LEU A 60 13.31 5.60 -0.78
CA LEU A 60 11.95 5.44 -0.25
C LEU A 60 11.92 5.70 1.26
N ARG A 61 12.85 5.14 2.04
CA ARG A 61 12.92 5.42 3.49
C ARG A 61 13.11 6.90 3.79
N GLN A 62 13.99 7.57 3.04
CA GLN A 62 14.21 9.01 3.22
C GLN A 62 12.93 9.83 3.03
N ILE A 63 12.08 9.48 2.06
CA ILE A 63 10.79 10.16 1.84
C ILE A 63 9.86 10.01 3.06
N PHE A 64 9.87 8.85 3.70
CA PHE A 64 9.02 8.57 4.88
C PHE A 64 9.60 9.10 6.19
N ASP A 65 10.91 9.23 6.33
CA ASP A 65 11.56 9.78 7.52
C ASP A 65 11.39 11.30 7.62
N GLN A 66 11.21 11.98 6.48
CA GLN A 66 11.03 13.44 6.38
C GLN A 66 9.88 13.77 5.43
N PRO A 67 8.63 13.42 5.78
CA PRO A 67 7.50 13.67 4.91
C PRO A 67 7.26 15.19 4.81
N SER A 68 6.99 15.68 3.60
CA SER A 68 6.62 17.08 3.37
C SER A 68 5.29 17.47 4.02
N GLU A 69 4.44 16.48 4.28
CA GLU A 69 3.14 16.60 4.92
C GLU A 69 2.90 15.35 5.77
N SER A 70 2.59 15.51 7.06
CA SER A 70 2.27 14.36 7.92
C SER A 70 0.76 14.12 7.95
N VAL A 71 0.35 12.86 8.09
CA VAL A 71 -1.08 12.51 8.25
C VAL A 71 -1.69 13.27 9.44
N GLU A 72 -0.91 13.48 10.49
CA GLU A 72 -1.34 14.25 11.67
C GLU A 72 -1.60 15.73 11.32
N ALA A 73 -0.74 16.35 10.51
CA ALA A 73 -0.94 17.70 10.00
C ALA A 73 -2.19 17.77 9.11
N MET A 74 -2.37 16.83 8.17
CA MET A 74 -3.55 16.77 7.31
C MET A 74 -4.86 16.62 8.10
N MET A 75 -4.85 15.78 9.15
CA MET A 75 -5.99 15.58 10.04
C MET A 75 -6.31 16.84 10.84
N LYS A 76 -5.27 17.55 11.31
CA LYS A 76 -5.40 18.81 12.04
C LYS A 76 -5.88 19.96 11.15
N ASP A 77 -5.43 20.00 9.90
CA ASP A 77 -5.59 21.14 8.98
C ASP A 77 -6.81 21.03 8.05
N GLY A 78 -7.71 20.07 8.28
CA GLY A 78 -9.06 20.12 7.69
C GLY A 78 -9.49 18.91 6.86
N TRP A 79 -8.99 17.70 7.14
CA TRP A 79 -9.62 16.48 6.60
C TRP A 79 -10.95 16.11 7.28
N VAL A 80 -11.16 16.51 8.54
CA VAL A 80 -12.42 16.28 9.26
C VAL A 80 -13.25 17.55 9.27
N THR A 81 -14.06 17.73 8.23
CA THR A 81 -14.95 18.88 8.04
C THR A 81 -16.41 18.42 8.12
N ASP A 82 -17.34 19.38 8.10
CA ASP A 82 -18.76 19.06 7.98
C ASP A 82 -19.08 18.32 6.67
N GLU A 83 -18.35 18.64 5.58
CA GLU A 83 -18.48 17.95 4.29
C GLU A 83 -18.08 16.47 4.41
N THR A 84 -16.88 16.19 4.93
CA THR A 84 -16.38 14.81 5.03
C THR A 84 -17.19 14.01 6.05
N ARG A 85 -17.64 14.63 7.15
CA ARG A 85 -18.56 14.02 8.13
C ARG A 85 -19.90 13.64 7.52
N ALA A 86 -20.56 14.56 6.81
CA ALA A 86 -21.84 14.31 6.17
C ALA A 86 -21.73 13.20 5.11
N ARG A 87 -20.61 13.16 4.36
CA ARG A 87 -20.41 12.12 3.37
C ARG A 87 -20.16 10.75 3.98
N MET A 88 -19.34 10.65 5.04
CA MET A 88 -19.08 9.41 5.76
C MET A 88 -20.36 8.83 6.39
N ALA A 89 -21.21 9.67 6.99
CA ALA A 89 -22.48 9.22 7.56
C ALA A 89 -23.38 8.50 6.52
N ARG A 90 -23.40 8.99 5.27
CA ARG A 90 -24.12 8.35 4.16
C ARG A 90 -23.51 7.02 3.72
N LEU A 91 -22.19 6.85 3.85
CA LEU A 91 -21.50 5.61 3.49
C LEU A 91 -21.67 4.53 4.57
N LEU A 92 -21.73 4.92 5.85
CA LEU A 92 -21.89 4.01 6.98
C LEU A 92 -23.33 3.57 7.23
N ASN A 93 -24.30 4.38 6.80
CA ASN A 93 -25.72 4.03 6.77
C ASN A 93 -26.19 4.00 5.31
N PRO A 94 -25.69 3.04 4.50
CA PRO A 94 -26.23 2.83 3.17
C PRO A 94 -27.66 2.33 3.37
N ARG A 95 -28.64 3.16 3.04
CA ARG A 95 -30.02 2.70 2.88
C ARG A 95 -30.11 1.72 1.72
#